data_AF-A0A7L4TL78-F1
#
_entry.id   AF-A0A7L4TL78-F1
#
_cell.length_a   1.000
_cell.length_b   1.000
_cell.length_c   1.000
_cell.angle_alpha   90.00
_cell.angle_beta   90.00
_cell.angle_gamma   90.00
#
_symmetry.space_group_name_H-M   'P 1'
#
loop_
_entity.id
_entity.type
_entity.pdbx_description
1 polymer ?
#
loop_
_entity_poly.entity_id
_entity_poly.type
_entity_poly.pdbx_seq_one_letter_code
_entity_poly.pdbx_strand_id
1 'polypeptide(L)'
;MKKNKLSFETNFWAHYELENPFEVIDTFLGSESLAYYKQTLSEIVFYRSKDEVYKKECPGDVFFDYTAIRSFLRACSNLPYKSKKWKVREVSAAQRSILSQASLTAEEYENPFMVFQNAFEEHSLADFEYFLCEVIHLALRPTIVEFDSDLLTPYIHVIKMLDASQLLLESDVEKIKMNE
;
A
#
# COMPACT_ATOMS: atom_id res chain seq x y z
N MET A 1 10.85 -29.36 -0.06
CA MET A 1 10.32 -28.38 -1.03
C MET A 1 10.88 -27.02 -0.68
N LYS A 2 11.62 -26.36 -1.58
CA LYS A 2 12.05 -24.97 -1.35
C LYS A 2 10.79 -24.13 -1.14
N LYS A 3 10.70 -23.36 -0.06
CA LYS A 3 9.63 -22.38 0.11
C LYS A 3 9.72 -21.45 -1.10
N ASN A 4 8.72 -21.49 -2.00
CA ASN A 4 8.64 -20.53 -3.08
C ASN A 4 8.55 -19.16 -2.42
N LYS A 5 9.61 -18.35 -2.58
CA LYS A 5 9.62 -16.98 -2.12
C LYS A 5 8.56 -16.24 -2.94
N LEU A 6 7.62 -15.58 -2.26
CA LEU A 6 6.62 -14.75 -2.92
C LEU A 6 7.37 -13.66 -3.71
N SER A 7 7.16 -13.61 -5.02
CA SER A 7 7.70 -12.53 -5.88
C SER A 7 6.88 -11.27 -5.67
N PHE A 8 7.55 -10.12 -5.68
CA PHE A 8 6.90 -8.81 -5.59
C PHE A 8 6.45 -8.28 -6.95
N GLU A 9 6.83 -8.93 -8.06
CA GLU A 9 6.42 -8.58 -9.43
C GLU A 9 6.87 -7.18 -9.89
N THR A 10 8.03 -6.71 -9.40
CA THR A 10 8.48 -5.35 -9.65
C THR A 10 9.08 -5.12 -11.03
N ASN A 11 9.43 -6.18 -11.76
CA ASN A 11 10.08 -6.08 -13.07
C ASN A 11 9.39 -5.12 -14.06
N PHE A 12 8.05 -5.04 -14.03
CA PHE A 12 7.31 -4.25 -15.00
C PHE A 12 7.46 -2.74 -14.79
N TRP A 13 7.35 -2.25 -13.55
CA TRP A 13 7.36 -0.81 -13.25
C TRP A 13 8.71 -0.33 -12.72
N ALA A 14 9.48 -1.21 -12.06
CA ALA A 14 10.82 -0.90 -11.55
C ALA A 14 11.95 -1.31 -12.51
N HIS A 15 11.66 -2.05 -13.60
CA HIS A 15 12.63 -2.59 -14.58
C HIS A 15 13.57 -3.70 -14.05
N TYR A 16 13.44 -4.11 -12.79
CA TYR A 16 14.16 -5.24 -12.19
C TYR A 16 13.37 -5.85 -11.03
N GLU A 17 13.73 -7.08 -10.64
CA GLU A 17 13.06 -7.79 -9.54
C GLU A 17 13.71 -7.41 -8.21
N LEU A 18 12.90 -6.85 -7.32
CA LEU A 18 13.25 -6.54 -5.94
C LEU A 18 12.90 -7.70 -5.03
N GLU A 19 13.74 -7.92 -4.03
CA GLU A 19 13.64 -9.09 -3.14
C GLU A 19 13.37 -8.73 -1.68
N ASN A 20 13.51 -7.46 -1.33
CA ASN A 20 13.36 -6.91 0.01
C ASN A 20 12.13 -5.98 0.04
N PRO A 21 11.14 -6.21 0.91
CA PRO A 21 9.93 -5.40 0.94
C PRO A 21 10.19 -3.91 1.23
N PHE A 22 11.23 -3.57 1.99
CA PHE A 22 11.57 -2.16 2.24
C PHE A 22 12.12 -1.48 0.98
N GLU A 23 12.92 -2.18 0.17
CA GLU A 23 13.43 -1.65 -1.10
C GLU A 23 12.29 -1.51 -2.13
N VAL A 24 11.30 -2.42 -2.13
CA VAL A 24 10.09 -2.27 -2.95
C VAL A 24 9.33 -1.02 -2.57
N ILE A 25 9.11 -0.80 -1.28
CA ILE A 25 8.36 0.37 -0.78
C ILE A 25 9.10 1.68 -1.08
N ASP A 26 10.42 1.71 -0.85
CA ASP A 26 11.27 2.87 -1.16
C ASP A 26 11.26 3.18 -2.66
N THR A 27 11.43 2.16 -3.51
CA THR A 27 11.38 2.33 -4.98
C THR A 27 10.00 2.78 -5.44
N PHE A 28 8.92 2.24 -4.86
CA PHE A 28 7.54 2.60 -5.17
C PHE A 28 7.27 4.08 -4.85
N LEU A 29 7.54 4.50 -3.60
CA LEU A 29 7.35 5.89 -3.15
C LEU A 29 8.37 6.88 -3.76
N GLY A 30 9.49 6.38 -4.29
CA GLY A 30 10.45 7.16 -5.06
C GLY A 30 10.07 7.34 -6.53
N SER A 31 9.20 6.47 -7.08
CA SER A 31 8.78 6.55 -8.48
C SER A 31 7.71 7.60 -8.73
N GLU A 32 6.79 7.79 -7.79
CA GLU A 32 5.79 8.85 -7.77
C GLU A 32 5.51 9.31 -6.34
N SER A 33 4.95 10.50 -6.16
CA SER A 33 4.67 11.02 -4.82
C SER A 33 3.60 10.22 -4.06
N LEU A 34 3.68 10.17 -2.73
CA LEU A 34 2.61 9.61 -1.88
C LEU A 34 1.23 10.21 -2.21
N ALA A 35 1.18 11.52 -2.46
CA ALA A 35 -0.05 12.22 -2.84
C ALA A 35 -0.62 11.70 -4.16
N TYR A 36 0.24 11.43 -5.15
CA TYR A 36 -0.16 10.84 -6.43
C TYR A 36 -0.86 9.50 -6.24
N TYR A 37 -0.28 8.57 -5.47
CA TYR A 37 -0.89 7.25 -5.27
C TYR A 37 -2.21 7.31 -4.50
N LYS A 38 -2.28 8.14 -3.45
CA LYS A 38 -3.52 8.33 -2.69
C LYS A 38 -4.62 8.92 -3.56
N GLN A 39 -4.30 9.94 -4.36
CA GLN A 39 -5.25 10.56 -5.28
C GLN A 39 -5.71 9.56 -6.35
N THR A 40 -4.77 8.86 -6.99
CA THR A 40 -5.05 7.86 -8.02
C THR A 40 -5.99 6.77 -7.49
N LEU A 41 -5.70 6.19 -6.33
CA LEU A 41 -6.56 5.18 -5.73
C LEU A 41 -7.96 5.73 -5.36
N SER A 42 -8.02 6.95 -4.83
CA SER A 42 -9.28 7.62 -4.50
C SER A 42 -10.14 7.86 -5.74
N GLU A 43 -9.51 8.32 -6.83
CA GLU A 43 -10.18 8.53 -8.12
C GLU A 43 -10.69 7.22 -8.70
N ILE A 44 -9.88 6.16 -8.73
CA ILE A 44 -10.29 4.83 -9.22
C ILE A 44 -11.51 4.32 -8.44
N VAL A 45 -11.46 4.38 -7.10
CA VAL A 45 -12.59 3.97 -6.25
C VAL A 45 -13.83 4.83 -6.51
N PHE A 46 -13.67 6.13 -6.73
CA PHE A 46 -14.79 7.02 -7.03
C PHE A 46 -15.41 6.78 -8.42
N TYR A 47 -14.58 6.45 -9.42
CA TYR A 47 -15.02 6.22 -10.80
C TYR A 47 -15.94 5.01 -10.96
N ARG A 48 -15.96 4.08 -10.00
CA ARG A 48 -16.94 2.97 -9.97
C ARG A 48 -18.40 3.46 -10.01
N SER A 49 -18.64 4.69 -9.57
CA SER A 49 -19.97 5.31 -9.48
C SER A 49 -20.22 6.32 -10.60
N LYS A 50 -19.43 6.27 -11.68
CA LYS A 50 -19.60 7.13 -12.87
C LYS A 50 -19.94 6.30 -14.11
N ASP A 51 -20.74 6.88 -15.00
CA ASP A 51 -20.96 6.36 -16.35
C ASP A 51 -19.85 6.85 -17.31
N GLU A 52 -18.59 6.73 -16.88
CA GLU A 52 -17.41 7.20 -17.60
C GLU A 52 -16.22 6.28 -17.32
N VAL A 53 -15.38 6.06 -18.34
CA VAL A 53 -14.14 5.28 -18.21
C VAL A 53 -13.04 6.17 -17.61
N TYR A 54 -12.46 5.75 -16.48
CA TYR A 54 -11.32 6.42 -15.87
C TYR A 54 -10.10 6.42 -16.80
N LYS A 55 -9.44 7.58 -16.95
CA LYS A 55 -8.31 7.82 -17.88
C LYS A 55 -8.54 7.18 -19.26
N LYS A 56 -9.74 7.34 -19.85
CA LYS A 56 -10.14 6.75 -21.14
C LYS A 56 -9.10 6.91 -22.26
N GLU A 57 -8.44 8.07 -22.32
CA GLU A 57 -7.44 8.37 -23.36
C GLU A 57 -6.09 7.68 -23.11
N CYS A 58 -5.79 7.31 -21.86
CA CYS A 58 -4.53 6.69 -21.43
C CYS A 58 -4.75 5.50 -20.47
N PRO A 59 -5.45 4.42 -20.90
CA PRO A 59 -5.70 3.26 -20.02
C PRO A 59 -4.42 2.51 -19.65
N GLY A 60 -3.33 2.70 -20.41
CA GLY A 60 -2.01 2.18 -20.08
C GLY A 60 -1.48 2.71 -18.75
N ASP A 61 -1.79 3.95 -18.39
CA ASP A 61 -1.37 4.54 -17.11
C ASP A 61 -2.08 3.84 -15.95
N VAL A 62 -3.36 3.52 -16.11
CA VAL A 62 -4.14 2.76 -15.12
C VAL A 62 -3.55 1.37 -14.90
N PHE A 63 -3.10 0.73 -15.99
CA PHE A 63 -2.42 -0.56 -15.89
C PHE A 63 -1.06 -0.44 -15.19
N PHE A 64 -0.29 0.60 -15.49
CA PHE A 64 0.98 0.87 -14.79
C PHE A 64 0.74 1.05 -13.28
N ASP A 65 -0.20 1.94 -12.91
CA ASP A 65 -0.58 2.20 -11.52
C ASP A 65 -1.03 0.89 -10.82
N TYR A 66 -1.84 0.06 -11.49
CA TYR A 66 -2.25 -1.26 -11.00
C TYR A 66 -1.04 -2.16 -10.65
N THR A 67 -0.07 -2.29 -11.57
CA THR A 67 1.09 -3.15 -11.35
C THR A 67 1.98 -2.66 -10.21
N ALA A 68 2.17 -1.35 -10.09
CA ALA A 68 2.95 -0.73 -9.03
C ALA A 68 2.28 -0.91 -7.67
N ILE A 69 0.98 -0.58 -7.55
CA ILE A 69 0.22 -0.72 -6.29
C ILE A 69 0.11 -2.19 -5.88
N ARG A 70 -0.07 -3.12 -6.83
CA ARG A 70 -0.09 -4.56 -6.52
C ARG A 70 1.24 -5.01 -5.92
N SER A 71 2.36 -4.58 -6.50
CA SER A 71 3.69 -4.90 -5.99
C SER A 71 3.90 -4.34 -4.57
N PHE A 72 3.44 -3.11 -4.33
CA PHE A 72 3.42 -2.49 -3.02
C PHE A 72 2.62 -3.33 -2.00
N LEU A 73 1.39 -3.76 -2.32
CA LEU A 73 0.57 -4.60 -1.43
C LEU A 73 1.27 -5.92 -1.07
N ARG A 74 1.95 -6.54 -2.04
CA ARG A 74 2.74 -7.75 -1.78
C ARG A 74 3.91 -7.48 -0.84
N ALA A 75 4.61 -6.35 -1.00
CA ALA A 75 5.66 -5.94 -0.07
C ALA A 75 5.10 -5.71 1.34
N CYS A 76 3.97 -5.00 1.45
CA CYS A 76 3.28 -4.76 2.73
C CYS A 76 2.89 -6.06 3.44
N SER A 77 2.45 -7.10 2.73
CA SER A 77 2.10 -8.40 3.33
C SER A 77 3.26 -9.09 4.07
N ASN A 78 4.51 -8.67 3.82
CA ASN A 78 5.69 -9.19 4.51
C ASN A 78 6.07 -8.39 5.77
N LEU A 79 5.50 -7.20 5.97
CA LEU A 79 5.83 -6.32 7.09
C LEU A 79 5.27 -6.76 8.47
N PRO A 80 4.07 -7.36 8.59
CA PRO A 80 3.55 -7.83 9.88
C PRO A 80 4.51 -8.78 10.62
N TYR A 81 5.24 -9.62 9.88
CA TYR A 81 6.21 -10.55 10.44
C TYR A 81 7.56 -9.90 10.79
N LYS A 82 7.85 -8.72 10.22
CA LYS A 82 9.11 -7.99 10.43
C LYS A 82 9.05 -7.09 11.67
N SER A 83 7.88 -6.69 12.14
CA SER A 83 7.71 -5.90 13.38
C SER A 83 8.37 -6.55 14.61
N LYS A 84 8.49 -7.88 14.63
CA LYS A 84 9.21 -8.62 15.69
C LYS A 84 10.73 -8.38 15.71
N LYS A 85 11.29 -7.84 14.62
CA LYS A 85 12.74 -7.68 14.40
C LYS A 85 13.16 -6.24 14.18
N TRP A 86 12.22 -5.31 14.06
CA TRP A 86 12.48 -3.92 13.71
C TRP A 86 11.66 -3.01 14.62
N LYS A 87 12.30 -1.98 15.18
CA LYS A 87 11.63 -0.93 15.94
C LYS A 87 11.92 0.40 15.27
N VAL A 88 10.88 1.22 15.17
CA VAL A 88 11.04 2.65 14.82
C VAL A 88 11.76 3.31 16.00
N ARG A 89 12.88 4.01 15.75
CA ARG A 89 13.49 4.85 16.79
C ARG A 89 12.46 5.87 17.26
N GLU A 90 12.44 6.18 18.55
CA GLU A 90 11.56 7.21 19.09
C GLU A 90 11.74 8.52 18.32
N VAL A 91 10.73 8.87 17.50
CA VAL A 91 10.65 10.18 16.86
C VAL A 91 10.54 11.21 17.98
N SER A 92 11.46 12.18 17.99
CA SER A 92 11.51 13.20 19.02
C SER A 92 10.14 13.89 19.15
N ALA A 93 9.71 14.17 20.38
CA ALA A 93 8.40 14.78 20.63
C ALA A 93 8.18 16.11 19.87
N ALA A 94 9.26 16.78 19.45
CA ALA A 94 9.26 18.01 18.67
C ALA A 94 8.86 17.82 17.19
N GLN A 95 8.90 16.59 16.66
CA GLN A 95 8.53 16.26 15.28
C GLN A 95 7.10 15.69 15.15
N ARG A 96 6.38 15.52 16.27
CA ARG A 96 5.01 14.98 16.27
C ARG A 96 4.00 16.11 16.00
N SER A 97 3.57 16.25 14.76
CA SER A 97 2.43 17.10 14.40
C SER A 97 1.17 16.24 14.22
N ILE A 98 0.00 16.70 14.64
CA ILE A 98 -1.26 16.01 14.31
C ILE A 98 -1.45 15.95 12.78
N LEU A 99 -0.93 16.95 12.04
CA LEU A 99 -0.95 16.95 10.58
C LEU A 99 -0.05 15.86 9.97
N SER A 100 0.99 15.40 10.67
CA SER A 100 1.82 14.29 10.18
C SER A 100 1.19 12.92 10.43
N GLN A 101 0.10 12.82 11.22
CA GLN A 101 -0.63 11.56 11.41
C GLN A 101 -1.38 11.11 10.14
N ALA A 102 -1.74 12.03 9.25
CA ALA A 102 -2.48 11.74 8.02
C ALA A 102 -3.72 10.86 8.28
N SER A 103 -3.79 9.64 7.73
CA SER A 103 -4.90 8.69 7.98
C SER A 103 -4.70 7.76 9.18
N LEU A 104 -3.56 7.85 9.87
CA LEU A 104 -3.19 6.94 10.95
C LEU A 104 -3.82 7.37 12.28
N THR A 105 -4.17 6.39 13.12
CA THR A 105 -4.46 6.67 14.52
C THR A 105 -3.19 7.08 15.26
N ALA A 106 -3.32 7.64 16.48
CA ALA A 106 -2.16 7.98 17.30
C ALA A 106 -1.28 6.75 17.58
N GLU A 107 -1.88 5.59 17.84
CA GLU A 107 -1.16 4.33 18.11
C GLU A 107 -0.43 3.83 16.85
N GLU A 108 -1.08 3.91 15.70
CA GLU A 108 -0.47 3.53 14.41
C GLU A 108 0.63 4.49 13.98
N TYR A 109 0.52 5.78 14.30
CA TYR A 109 1.59 6.74 14.07
C TYR A 109 2.81 6.47 14.94
N GLU A 110 2.61 6.05 16.20
CA GLU A 110 3.71 5.65 17.08
C GLU A 110 4.35 4.32 16.66
N ASN A 111 3.55 3.39 16.15
CA ASN A 111 4.02 2.11 15.64
C ASN A 111 3.40 1.79 14.26
N PRO A 112 4.01 2.27 13.16
CA PRO A 112 3.48 2.08 11.80
C PRO A 112 3.34 0.61 11.39
N PHE A 113 4.07 -0.30 12.05
CA PHE A 113 3.92 -1.73 11.79
C PHE A 113 2.53 -2.27 12.15
N MET A 114 1.83 -1.64 13.10
CA MET A 114 0.46 -2.01 13.48
C MET A 114 -0.51 -1.89 12.31
N VAL A 115 -0.31 -0.92 11.42
CA VAL A 115 -1.18 -0.72 10.26
C VAL A 115 -1.21 -1.96 9.38
N PHE A 116 -0.04 -2.53 9.08
CA PHE A 116 0.04 -3.76 8.30
C PHE A 116 -0.50 -4.95 9.07
N GLN A 117 -0.25 -5.03 10.39
CA GLN A 117 -0.80 -6.12 11.22
C GLN A 117 -2.33 -6.12 11.20
N ASN A 118 -2.94 -4.99 11.54
CA ASN A 118 -4.40 -4.81 11.56
C ASN A 118 -5.02 -5.14 10.20
N ALA A 119 -4.42 -4.63 9.12
CA ALA A 119 -4.92 -4.86 7.78
C ALA A 119 -4.86 -6.34 7.37
N PHE A 120 -3.75 -7.03 7.67
CA PHE A 120 -3.56 -8.44 7.29
C PHE A 120 -4.15 -9.45 8.30
N GLU A 121 -4.62 -8.98 9.45
CA GLU A 121 -5.48 -9.75 10.35
C GLU A 121 -6.94 -9.79 9.84
N GLU A 122 -7.40 -8.70 9.21
CA GLU A 122 -8.76 -8.60 8.67
C GLU A 122 -8.88 -9.11 7.23
N HIS A 123 -7.88 -8.85 6.38
CA HIS A 123 -7.89 -9.18 4.96
C HIS A 123 -6.63 -9.94 4.55
N SER A 124 -6.77 -11.00 3.77
CA SER A 124 -5.61 -11.68 3.19
C SER A 124 -4.99 -10.85 2.06
N LEU A 125 -3.75 -11.17 1.67
CA LEU A 125 -3.15 -10.59 0.46
C LEU A 125 -4.04 -10.81 -0.78
N ALA A 126 -4.69 -11.98 -0.89
CA ALA A 126 -5.57 -12.27 -2.00
C ALA A 126 -6.81 -11.35 -2.01
N ASP A 127 -7.34 -10.98 -0.85
CA ASP A 127 -8.46 -10.05 -0.74
C ASP A 127 -8.07 -8.64 -1.17
N PHE A 128 -6.86 -8.18 -0.83
CA PHE A 128 -6.33 -6.90 -1.32
C PHE A 128 -6.05 -6.91 -2.83
N GLU A 129 -5.52 -8.01 -3.37
CA GLU A 129 -5.32 -8.16 -4.82
C GLU A 129 -6.66 -8.19 -5.57
N TYR A 130 -7.66 -8.87 -5.02
CA TYR A 130 -9.03 -8.87 -5.53
C TYR A 130 -9.63 -7.47 -5.50
N PHE A 131 -9.57 -6.78 -4.35
CA PHE A 131 -10.02 -5.39 -4.21
C PHE A 131 -9.41 -4.50 -5.30
N LEU A 132 -8.08 -4.54 -5.46
CA LEU A 132 -7.39 -3.69 -6.42
C LEU A 132 -7.83 -4.00 -7.86
N CYS A 133 -7.93 -5.29 -8.20
CA CYS A 133 -8.40 -5.73 -9.52
C CYS A 133 -9.84 -5.26 -9.78
N GLU A 134 -10.73 -5.39 -8.79
CA GLU A 134 -12.13 -5.03 -8.93
C GLU A 134 -12.33 -3.52 -9.06
N VAL A 135 -11.67 -2.69 -8.26
CA VAL A 135 -11.83 -1.23 -8.38
C VAL A 135 -11.31 -0.72 -9.73
N ILE A 136 -10.22 -1.30 -10.25
CA ILE A 136 -9.70 -0.98 -11.59
C ILE A 136 -10.68 -1.44 -12.66
N HIS A 137 -11.18 -2.69 -12.57
CA HIS A 137 -12.18 -3.20 -13.50
C HIS A 137 -13.39 -2.28 -13.55
N LEU A 138 -13.98 -1.93 -12.40
CA LEU A 138 -15.15 -1.06 -12.31
C LEU A 138 -14.86 0.34 -12.86
N ALA A 139 -13.72 0.93 -12.53
CA ALA A 139 -13.33 2.26 -13.01
C ALA A 139 -13.11 2.31 -14.54
N LEU A 140 -12.77 1.19 -15.16
CA LEU A 140 -12.56 1.08 -16.60
C LEU A 140 -13.84 0.74 -17.39
N ARG A 141 -14.99 0.61 -16.70
CA ARG A 141 -16.28 0.39 -17.38
C ARG A 141 -16.91 1.70 -17.84
N PRO A 142 -17.66 1.68 -18.95
CA PRO A 142 -18.39 2.86 -19.42
C PRO A 142 -19.74 3.08 -18.71
N THR A 143 -20.18 2.14 -17.87
CA THR A 143 -21.51 2.16 -17.24
C THR A 143 -21.42 1.66 -15.81
N ILE A 144 -22.22 2.26 -14.93
CA ILE A 144 -22.34 1.84 -13.53
C ILE A 144 -22.94 0.44 -13.45
N VAL A 145 -22.43 -0.37 -12.52
CA VAL A 145 -22.99 -1.66 -12.14
C VAL A 145 -23.10 -1.74 -10.63
N GLU A 146 -24.23 -2.25 -10.15
CA GLU A 146 -24.41 -2.54 -8.73
C GLU A 146 -23.40 -3.60 -8.29
N PHE A 147 -22.68 -3.29 -7.22
CA PHE A 147 -21.65 -4.14 -6.68
C PHE A 147 -21.80 -4.20 -5.16
N ASP A 148 -21.92 -5.43 -4.64
CA ASP A 148 -22.36 -5.68 -3.27
C ASP A 148 -21.20 -6.10 -2.34
N SER A 149 -19.96 -6.19 -2.84
CA SER A 149 -18.81 -6.47 -1.97
C SER A 149 -18.25 -5.19 -1.36
N ASP A 150 -17.76 -5.29 -0.13
CA ASP A 150 -17.11 -4.19 0.57
C ASP A 150 -15.75 -3.87 -0.06
N LEU A 151 -15.70 -2.78 -0.82
CA LEU A 151 -14.46 -2.22 -1.37
C LEU A 151 -13.94 -1.04 -0.54
N LEU A 152 -14.73 -0.55 0.43
CA LEU A 152 -14.36 0.63 1.21
C LEU A 152 -13.37 0.26 2.31
N THR A 153 -13.58 -0.86 2.99
CA THR A 153 -12.68 -1.30 4.05
C THR A 153 -11.27 -1.63 3.54
N PRO A 154 -11.09 -2.42 2.45
CA PRO A 154 -9.77 -2.60 1.86
C PRO A 154 -9.14 -1.28 1.41
N TYR A 155 -9.90 -0.39 0.78
CA TYR A 155 -9.42 0.94 0.38
C TYR A 155 -8.85 1.74 1.56
N ILE A 156 -9.57 1.79 2.69
CA ILE A 156 -9.11 2.49 3.89
C ILE A 156 -7.77 1.89 4.38
N HIS A 157 -7.67 0.56 4.42
CA HIS A 157 -6.42 -0.12 4.80
C HIS A 157 -5.27 0.25 3.86
N VAL A 158 -5.48 0.27 2.53
CA VAL A 158 -4.42 0.65 1.57
C VAL A 158 -3.97 2.09 1.77
N ILE A 159 -4.90 3.03 2.00
CA ILE A 159 -4.57 4.42 2.30
C ILE A 159 -3.70 4.53 3.57
N LYS A 160 -4.03 3.78 4.61
CA LYS A 160 -3.24 3.75 5.85
C LYS A 160 -1.88 3.10 5.63
N MET A 161 -1.79 2.02 4.84
CA MET A 161 -0.52 1.38 4.49
C MET A 161 0.42 2.35 3.76
N LEU A 162 -0.11 3.19 2.87
CA LEU A 162 0.66 4.21 2.17
C LEU A 162 1.26 5.23 3.15
N ASP A 163 0.45 5.78 4.05
CA ASP A 163 0.91 6.73 5.06
C ASP A 163 1.92 6.09 6.04
N ALA A 164 1.66 4.87 6.49
CA ALA A 164 2.56 4.11 7.36
C ALA A 164 3.90 3.80 6.68
N SER A 165 3.88 3.52 5.38
CA SER A 165 5.08 3.23 4.60
C SER A 165 5.96 4.46 4.46
N GLN A 166 5.37 5.62 4.16
CA GLN A 166 6.10 6.90 4.15
C GLN A 166 6.75 7.16 5.52
N LEU A 167 5.98 7.00 6.59
CA LEU A 167 6.47 7.20 7.95
C LEU A 167 7.62 6.25 8.31
N LEU A 168 7.57 5.00 7.86
CA LEU A 168 8.68 4.05 8.04
C LEU A 168 9.94 4.46 7.28
N LEU A 169 9.84 5.06 6.09
CA LEU A 169 11.01 5.52 5.33
C LEU A 169 11.62 6.79 5.92
N GLU A 170 10.79 7.70 6.44
CA GLU A 170 11.25 8.92 7.11
C GLU A 170 11.82 8.66 8.50
N SER A 171 11.46 7.52 9.10
CA SER A 171 11.95 7.11 10.41
C SER A 171 13.29 6.38 10.31
N ASP A 172 14.19 6.63 11.27
CA ASP A 172 15.35 5.75 11.50
C ASP A 172 14.86 4.38 12.01
N VAL A 173 14.51 3.44 11.11
CA VAL A 173 14.09 2.09 11.51
C VAL A 173 15.33 1.26 11.84
N GLU A 174 15.46 0.83 13.11
CA GLU A 174 16.56 -0.02 13.55
C GLU A 174 16.15 -1.49 13.61
N LYS A 175 17.03 -2.38 13.13
CA LYS A 175 16.95 -3.80 13.51
C LYS A 175 17.14 -3.90 15.02
N ILE A 176 16.19 -4.56 15.68
CA ILE A 176 16.37 -4.98 17.08
C ILE A 176 17.58 -5.90 17.11
N LYS A 177 18.65 -5.51 17.81
CA LYS A 177 19.74 -6.42 18.14
C LYS A 177 19.16 -7.49 19.07
N MET A 178 18.96 -8.70 18.55
CA MET A 178 18.72 -9.86 19.41
C MET A 178 20.05 -10.14 20.10
N ASN A 179 20.15 -9.83 21.40
CA ASN A 179 21.22 -10.37 22.22
C ASN A 179 20.91 -11.86 22.40
N GLU A 180 21.80 -12.72 21.90
CA GLU A 180 21.83 -14.15 22.21
C GLU A 180 22.15 -14.40 23.69
#